data_AF-J2TKP2-F1
#
_entry.id   AF-J2TKP2-F1
#
_cell.length_a   1.000
_cell.length_b   1.000
_cell.length_c   1.000
_cell.angle_alpha   90.00
_cell.angle_beta   90.00
_cell.angle_gamma   90.00
#
_symmetry.space_group_name_H-M   'P 1'
#
loop_
_entity.id
_entity.type
_entity.pdbx_description
1 polymer ?
#
loop_
_entity_poly.entity_id
_entity_poly.type
_entity_poly.pdbx_seq_one_letter_code
_entity_poly.pdbx_strand_id
1 'polypeptide(L)'
;MSIAGRSIASLIHSQGIRDLYRIYATTQRDSVDFNLGFIPASFNLPHKEEFDNEYMRKLYATGYDMALQSFPWLKVPPGFASPGTTTGK
;
A
#
# COMPACT_ATOMS: atom_id res chain seq x y z
N MET A 1 -1.62 22.73 7.98
CA MET A 1 -2.65 22.33 7.00
C MET A 1 -3.99 22.95 7.42
N SER A 2 -4.76 23.54 6.50
CA SER A 2 -6.13 23.99 6.78
C SER A 2 -7.08 22.80 6.91
N ILE A 3 -8.20 22.96 7.61
CA ILE A 3 -9.23 21.90 7.78
C ILE A 3 -9.68 21.36 6.41
N ALA A 4 -9.84 22.25 5.41
CA ALA A 4 -10.17 21.86 4.04
C ALA A 4 -9.12 20.94 3.41
N GLY A 5 -7.82 21.24 3.58
CA GLY A 5 -6.73 20.38 3.10
C GLY A 5 -6.75 18.99 3.74
N ARG A 6 -7.03 18.91 5.05
CA ARG A 6 -7.14 17.63 5.77
C ARG A 6 -8.36 16.81 5.30
N SER A 7 -9.48 17.47 5.04
CA SER A 7 -10.70 16.82 4.52
C SER A 7 -10.48 16.25 3.13
N ILE A 8 -9.83 17.01 2.23
CA ILE A 8 -9.49 16.53 0.88
C ILE A 8 -8.54 15.33 0.95
N ALA A 9 -7.48 15.40 1.77
CA ALA A 9 -6.56 14.27 1.95
C ALA A 9 -7.28 13.00 2.46
N SER A 10 -8.24 13.17 3.38
CA SER A 10 -9.06 12.07 3.90
C SER A 10 -9.98 11.47 2.83
N LEU A 11 -10.56 12.29 1.96
CA LEU A 11 -11.37 11.85 0.82
C LEU A 11 -10.52 11.07 -0.18
N ILE A 12 -9.33 11.57 -0.54
CA ILE A 12 -8.38 10.91 -1.45
C ILE A 12 -8.01 9.52 -0.89
N HIS A 13 -7.69 9.45 0.40
CA HIS A 13 -7.39 8.18 1.07
C HIS A 13 -8.56 7.19 0.97
N SER A 14 -9.78 7.66 1.27
CA SER A 14 -10.99 6.82 1.22
C SER A 14 -11.30 6.33 -0.20
N GLN A 15 -11.09 7.19 -1.21
CA GLN A 15 -11.26 6.84 -2.61
C GLN A 15 -10.21 5.81 -3.06
N GLY A 16 -8.96 5.96 -2.62
CA GLY A 16 -7.89 4.99 -2.91
C GLY A 16 -8.24 3.58 -2.42
N ILE A 17 -8.83 3.45 -1.22
CA ILE A 17 -9.30 2.14 -0.71
C ILE A 17 -10.40 1.58 -1.62
N ARG A 18 -11.39 2.39 -2.02
CA ARG A 18 -12.46 1.93 -2.91
C ARG A 18 -11.93 1.45 -4.27
N ASP A 19 -10.98 2.19 -4.83
CA ASP A 19 -10.37 1.83 -6.11
C ASP A 19 -9.59 0.53 -6.01
N LEU A 20 -8.88 0.28 -4.90
CA LEU A 20 -8.20 -0.99 -4.64
C LEU A 20 -9.16 -2.19 -4.67
N TYR A 21 -10.31 -2.07 -3.99
CA TYR A 21 -11.34 -3.11 -3.98
C TYR A 21 -11.93 -3.33 -5.38
N ARG A 22 -12.14 -2.25 -6.15
CA ARG A 22 -12.63 -2.35 -7.52
C ARG A 22 -11.62 -3.06 -8.43
N ILE A 23 -10.33 -2.74 -8.32
CA ILE A 23 -9.26 -3.40 -9.07
C ILE A 23 -9.25 -4.90 -8.75
N TYR A 24 -9.31 -5.27 -7.47
CA TYR A 24 -9.37 -6.69 -7.07
C TYR A 24 -10.59 -7.42 -7.65
N ALA A 25 -11.78 -6.80 -7.62
CA ALA A 25 -12.97 -7.42 -8.20
C ALA A 25 -12.83 -7.61 -9.73
N THR A 26 -12.21 -6.65 -10.43
CA THR A 26 -11.91 -6.76 -11.86
C THR A 26 -10.91 -7.87 -12.15
N THR A 27 -9.81 -7.98 -11.39
CA THR A 27 -8.83 -9.06 -11.58
C THR A 27 -9.45 -10.44 -11.35
N GLN A 28 -10.31 -10.59 -10.33
CA GLN A 28 -11.03 -11.84 -10.09
C GLN A 28 -12.00 -12.19 -11.22
N ARG A 29 -12.75 -11.20 -11.74
CA ARG A 29 -13.67 -11.39 -12.86
C ARG A 29 -12.93 -11.83 -14.13
N ASP A 30 -11.80 -11.21 -14.41
CA ASP A 30 -11.05 -11.39 -15.65
C ASP A 30 -9.98 -12.50 -15.53
N SER A 31 -9.91 -13.19 -14.38
CA SER A 31 -8.92 -14.23 -14.07
C SER A 31 -7.46 -13.78 -14.26
N VAL A 32 -7.17 -12.53 -13.89
CA VAL A 32 -5.83 -11.92 -13.93
C VAL A 32 -5.23 -11.95 -12.52
N ASP A 33 -3.92 -12.17 -12.43
CA ASP A 33 -3.22 -12.19 -11.14
C ASP A 33 -3.20 -10.80 -10.49
N PHE A 34 -3.62 -10.74 -9.22
CA PHE A 34 -3.62 -9.53 -8.42
C PHE A 34 -2.35 -9.43 -7.59
N ASN A 35 -1.63 -8.32 -7.69
CA ASN A 35 -0.39 -8.07 -6.96
C ASN A 35 -0.45 -6.69 -6.29
N LEU A 36 -0.60 -6.67 -4.96
CA LEU A 36 -0.62 -5.44 -4.17
C LEU A 36 0.68 -5.31 -3.36
N GLY A 37 1.37 -4.18 -3.58
CA GLY A 37 2.49 -3.74 -2.75
C GLY A 37 2.16 -2.42 -2.06
N PHE A 38 2.58 -2.29 -0.80
CA PHE A 38 2.39 -1.09 0.00
C PHE A 38 3.60 -0.87 0.91
N ILE A 39 3.72 0.34 1.45
CA ILE A 39 4.80 0.69 2.39
C ILE A 39 4.60 -0.13 3.67
N PRO A 40 5.58 -0.93 4.10
CA PRO A 40 5.41 -1.81 5.25
C PRO A 40 5.26 -1.00 6.54
N ALA A 41 4.48 -1.51 7.50
CA ALA A 41 4.27 -0.85 8.79
C ALA A 41 5.57 -0.71 9.63
N SER A 42 6.61 -1.50 9.31
CA SER A 42 7.95 -1.36 9.90
C SER A 42 8.68 -0.09 9.47
N PHE A 43 8.25 0.56 8.37
CA PHE A 43 8.80 1.83 7.92
C PHE A 43 8.25 2.97 8.79
N ASN A 44 8.98 3.31 9.86
CA ASN A 44 8.55 4.29 10.87
C ASN A 44 9.41 5.57 10.87
N LEU A 45 9.81 6.04 9.70
CA LEU A 45 10.56 7.30 9.60
C LEU A 45 9.64 8.50 9.77
N PRO A 46 10.02 9.49 10.59
CA PRO A 46 9.23 10.69 10.74
C PRO A 46 9.24 11.49 9.43
N HIS A 47 8.05 11.69 8.86
CA HIS A 47 7.84 12.56 7.72
C HIS A 47 7.77 14.02 8.20
N LYS A 48 8.89 14.73 8.13
CA LYS A 48 9.03 16.10 8.66
C LYS A 48 8.48 17.15 7.70
N GLU A 49 8.76 16.99 6.42
CA GLU A 49 8.34 17.90 5.34
C GLU A 49 8.01 17.11 4.07
N GLU A 50 7.19 17.72 3.21
CA GLU A 50 6.86 17.15 1.91
C GLU A 50 8.15 16.97 1.11
N PHE A 51 8.34 15.74 0.60
CA PHE A 51 9.53 15.36 -0.18
C PHE A 51 10.88 15.49 0.55
N ASP A 52 10.91 15.34 1.89
CA ASP A 52 12.15 15.24 2.67
C ASP A 52 13.12 14.22 2.05
N ASN A 53 14.35 14.67 1.79
CA ASN A 53 15.30 13.88 1.01
C ASN A 53 15.76 12.60 1.73
N GLU A 54 15.92 12.66 3.05
CA GLU A 54 16.32 11.51 3.86
C GLU A 54 15.20 10.46 3.88
N TYR A 55 13.97 10.91 4.08
CA TYR A 55 12.77 10.09 4.05
C TYR A 55 12.60 9.38 2.71
N MET A 56 12.69 10.12 1.59
CA MET A 56 12.50 9.55 0.25
C MET A 56 13.60 8.55 -0.12
N ARG A 57 14.86 8.82 0.26
CA ARG A 57 15.96 7.85 0.05
C ARG A 57 15.73 6.56 0.82
N LYS A 58 15.32 6.65 2.08
CA LYS A 58 15.04 5.46 2.90
C LYS A 58 13.80 4.72 2.42
N LEU A 59 12.78 5.43 1.94
CA LEU A 59 11.59 4.84 1.33
C LEU A 59 11.96 4.04 0.07
N TYR A 60 12.81 4.61 -0.79
CA TYR A 60 13.34 3.93 -1.97
C TYR A 60 14.15 2.68 -1.59
N ALA A 61 15.09 2.81 -0.64
CA ALA A 61 15.92 1.69 -0.18
C ALA A 61 15.05 0.54 0.37
N THR A 62 14.01 0.87 1.16
CA THR A 62 13.07 -0.12 1.70
C THR A 62 12.35 -0.88 0.57
N GLY A 63 11.83 -0.17 -0.43
CA GLY A 63 11.17 -0.80 -1.58
C GLY A 63 12.14 -1.65 -2.43
N TYR A 64 13.39 -1.19 -2.58
CA TYR A 64 14.45 -1.91 -3.28
C TYR A 64 14.80 -3.23 -2.58
N ASP A 65 15.01 -3.20 -1.27
CA ASP A 65 15.30 -4.40 -0.47
C ASP A 65 14.14 -5.40 -0.51
N MET A 66 12.90 -4.90 -0.43
CA MET A 66 11.70 -5.74 -0.59
C MET A 66 11.66 -6.41 -1.96
N ALA A 67 12.01 -5.69 -3.03
CA ALA A 67 12.03 -6.22 -4.39
C ALA A 67 13.09 -7.32 -4.59
N LEU A 68 14.29 -7.13 -4.00
CA LEU A 68 15.34 -8.14 -4.01
C LEU A 68 14.93 -9.42 -3.28
N GLN A 69 14.12 -9.31 -2.23
CA GLN A 69 13.60 -10.44 -1.46
C GLN A 69 12.32 -11.06 -2.06
N SER A 70 12.12 -10.94 -3.39
CA SER A 70 10.97 -11.45 -4.14
C SER A 70 9.62 -10.76 -3.85
N PHE A 71 9.64 -9.58 -3.24
CA PHE A 71 8.51 -8.69 -2.88
C PHE A 71 7.26 -9.42 -2.36
N PRO A 72 6.85 -9.22 -1.09
CA PRO A 72 5.73 -9.95 -0.50
C PRO A 72 4.38 -9.44 -1.04
N TRP A 73 4.06 -9.75 -2.29
CA TRP A 73 2.83 -9.33 -2.96
C TRP A 73 1.62 -9.85 -2.19
N LEU A 74 0.77 -8.93 -1.74
CA LEU A 74 -0.53 -9.31 -1.23
C LEU A 74 -1.45 -9.67 -2.40
N LYS A 75 -2.10 -10.82 -2.29
CA LYS A 75 -3.05 -11.34 -3.28
C LYS A 75 -4.50 -10.92 -3.04
N VAL A 76 -4.76 -10.24 -1.93
CA VAL A 76 -6.09 -9.76 -1.55
C VAL A 76 -5.99 -8.36 -0.91
N PRO A 77 -7.04 -7.52 -1.05
CA PRO A 77 -7.05 -6.21 -0.41
C PRO A 77 -7.15 -6.32 1.13
N PRO A 78 -6.68 -5.30 1.88
CA PRO A 78 -6.81 -5.25 3.34
C PRO A 78 -8.29 -5.33 3.76
N GLY A 79 -8.62 -6.21 4.69
CA GLY A 79 -10.01 -6.46 5.13
C GLY A 79 -10.75 -7.55 4.35
N PHE A 80 -10.22 -8.01 3.22
CA PHE A 80 -10.69 -9.21 2.51
C PHE A 80 -9.96 -10.48 2.94
N ALA A 81 -8.72 -10.35 3.42
CA ALA A 81 -8.01 -11.45 4.06
C ALA A 81 -8.76 -11.82 5.36
N SER A 82 -9.36 -13.01 5.39
CA SER A 82 -9.70 -13.65 6.66
C SER A 82 -8.41 -13.81 7.48
N PRO A 83 -8.41 -13.67 8.81
CA PRO A 83 -7.21 -13.80 9.66
C PRO A 83 -6.52 -15.19 9.68
N GLY A 84 -6.59 -15.96 8.58
CA GLY A 84 -5.99 -17.28 8.43
C GLY A 84 -5.27 -17.55 7.10
N THR A 85 -5.23 -16.62 6.14
CA THR A 85 -4.44 -16.81 4.89
C THR A 85 -3.01 -16.31 5.03
N THR A 86 -2.30 -16.86 6.01
CA THR A 86 -0.84 -17.00 5.93
C THR A 86 -0.59 -18.13 4.95
N THR A 87 -0.44 -17.82 3.66
CA THR A 87 0.07 -18.81 2.70
C THR A 87 1.53 -19.08 3.07
N GLY A 88 1.74 -20.16 3.82
CA GLY A 88 3.04 -20.73 4.08
C GLY A 88 3.56 -21.48 2.86
N LYS A 89 4.83 -21.25 2.56
CA LYS A 89 5.87 -22.30 2.57
C LYS A 89 7.22 -21.66 2.81
#